data_AF-A0A482R9H7-F1
#
_entry.id   AF-A0A482R9H7-F1
#
_cell.length_a   1.000
_cell.length_b   1.000
_cell.length_c   1.000
_cell.angle_alpha   90.00
_cell.angle_beta   90.00
_cell.angle_gamma   90.00
#
_symmetry.space_group_name_H-M   'P 1'
#
loop_
_entity.id
_entity.type
_entity.pdbx_description
1 polymer ?
#
loop_
_entity_poly.entity_id
_entity_poly.type
_entity_poly.pdbx_seq_one_letter_code
_entity_poly.pdbx_strand_id
1 'polypeptide(L)'
;LLAPRESEDAATTQVRRQFLASHTGAAAAAAALPWHLAAERSLLLNIERIGSIGVGAVTGLPPRTRSLYLHAYQSYLWNVMATHRAQVYGIDAPVVGDLVAHPDGGSDADAPRASFDTLRAVHVVTPQDVAEARFSIDQVLLPVPGYATRCPQHAAGARLLVELMRGDGFDLPAWPDAHATDAPMPPAIASALDAIWRPRWREFHLPGDYRALLATARDAEWVLEDDCPLDRSLVVTDAQALGLAPTSSPFDAISADASASAGASAGAGGEGVEEARGCAALRISFSLPKSAYATMAMRELMKFVDTPF
;
A
#
# COMPACT_ATOMS: atom_id res chain seq x y z
N LEU A 1 -15.98 -8.60 3.04
CA LEU A 1 -15.46 -9.82 2.36
C LEU A 1 -16.45 -10.45 1.40
N LEU A 2 -17.70 -10.65 1.79
CA LEU A 2 -18.68 -11.38 0.97
C LEU A 2 -19.46 -10.52 -0.03
N ALA A 3 -19.35 -9.19 0.05
CA ALA A 3 -19.95 -8.26 -0.91
C ALA A 3 -19.45 -8.50 -2.35
N PRO A 4 -20.33 -8.42 -3.38
CA PRO A 4 -19.93 -8.44 -4.78
C PRO A 4 -18.97 -7.29 -5.13
N ARG A 5 -18.09 -7.52 -6.11
CA ARG A 5 -17.19 -6.50 -6.66
C ARG A 5 -17.48 -6.27 -8.14
N GLU A 6 -17.13 -5.08 -8.64
CA GLU A 6 -17.42 -4.68 -10.02
C GLU A 6 -16.64 -5.48 -11.08
N SER A 7 -15.39 -5.86 -10.78
CA SER A 7 -14.53 -6.63 -11.68
C SER A 7 -14.72 -8.16 -11.60
N GLU A 8 -15.67 -8.65 -10.81
CA GLU A 8 -15.92 -10.09 -10.66
C GLU A 8 -16.84 -10.63 -11.77
N ASP A 9 -16.66 -11.92 -12.10
CA ASP A 9 -17.54 -12.60 -13.05
C ASP A 9 -18.99 -12.70 -12.53
N ALA A 10 -19.93 -12.86 -13.46
CA ALA A 10 -21.36 -12.89 -13.15
C ALA A 10 -21.76 -14.05 -12.21
N ALA A 11 -21.09 -15.21 -12.32
CA ALA A 11 -21.43 -16.38 -11.51
C ALA A 11 -20.99 -16.17 -10.05
N THR A 12 -19.77 -15.70 -9.83
CA THR A 12 -19.27 -15.32 -8.50
C THR A 12 -20.14 -14.24 -7.86
N THR A 13 -20.50 -13.21 -8.63
CA THR A 13 -21.41 -12.14 -8.18
C THR A 13 -22.75 -12.68 -7.73
N GLN A 14 -23.33 -13.63 -8.47
CA GLN A 14 -24.61 -14.24 -8.15
C GLN A 14 -24.55 -15.04 -6.83
N VAL A 15 -23.50 -15.84 -6.62
CA VAL A 15 -23.31 -16.61 -5.37
C VAL A 15 -23.25 -15.67 -4.15
N ARG A 16 -22.47 -14.59 -4.25
CA ARG A 16 -22.35 -13.57 -3.20
C ARG A 16 -23.69 -12.91 -2.87
N ARG A 17 -24.46 -12.51 -3.89
CA ARG A 17 -25.79 -11.90 -3.73
C ARG A 17 -26.78 -12.86 -3.05
N GLN A 18 -26.82 -14.12 -3.49
CA GLN A 18 -27.72 -15.13 -2.90
C GLN A 18 -27.41 -15.39 -1.43
N PHE A 19 -26.13 -15.50 -1.08
CA PHE A 19 -25.73 -15.67 0.30
C PHE A 19 -26.07 -14.44 1.15
N LEU A 20 -25.81 -13.21 0.67
CA LEU A 20 -26.12 -11.99 1.42
C LEU A 20 -27.61 -11.71 1.58
N ALA A 21 -28.45 -12.17 0.65
CA ALA A 21 -29.90 -12.01 0.75
C ALA A 21 -30.51 -12.95 1.80
N SER A 22 -29.99 -14.18 1.90
CA SER A 22 -30.60 -15.24 2.72
C SER A 22 -29.86 -15.50 4.03
N HIS A 23 -28.56 -15.21 4.09
CA HIS A 23 -27.63 -15.61 5.16
C HIS A 23 -27.69 -17.12 5.50
N THR A 24 -28.05 -17.94 4.52
CA THR A 24 -28.17 -19.40 4.66
C THR A 24 -27.36 -20.13 3.60
N GLY A 25 -27.06 -21.41 3.84
CA GLY A 25 -26.31 -22.25 2.90
C GLY A 25 -24.85 -21.84 2.76
N ALA A 26 -24.18 -21.48 3.86
CA ALA A 26 -22.80 -20.98 3.82
C ALA A 26 -21.83 -22.02 3.23
N ALA A 27 -21.99 -23.30 3.58
CA ALA A 27 -21.21 -24.38 2.97
C ALA A 27 -21.42 -24.52 1.46
N ALA A 28 -22.67 -24.39 0.98
CA ALA A 28 -22.98 -24.44 -0.44
C ALA A 28 -22.41 -23.24 -1.20
N ALA A 29 -22.52 -22.03 -0.63
CA ALA A 29 -21.90 -20.83 -1.18
C ALA A 29 -20.37 -20.97 -1.25
N ALA A 30 -19.74 -21.52 -0.20
CA ALA A 30 -18.29 -21.77 -0.20
C ALA A 30 -17.89 -22.75 -1.30
N ALA A 31 -18.67 -23.79 -1.56
CA ALA A 31 -18.42 -24.75 -2.63
C ALA A 31 -18.55 -24.12 -4.03
N ALA A 32 -19.50 -23.19 -4.21
CA ALA A 32 -19.78 -22.53 -5.48
C ALA A 32 -18.78 -21.40 -5.84
N LEU A 33 -18.09 -20.82 -4.87
CA LEU A 33 -17.06 -19.80 -5.14
C LEU A 33 -15.79 -20.40 -5.77
N PRO A 34 -15.13 -19.70 -6.71
CA PRO A 34 -13.84 -20.12 -7.26
C PRO A 34 -12.77 -20.42 -6.20
N TRP A 35 -11.87 -21.37 -6.49
CA TRP A 35 -10.84 -21.84 -5.55
C TRP A 35 -9.88 -20.73 -5.08
N HIS A 36 -9.62 -19.72 -5.93
CA HIS A 36 -8.70 -18.63 -5.61
C HIS A 36 -9.29 -17.62 -4.60
N LEU A 37 -10.61 -17.66 -4.33
CA LEU A 37 -11.28 -16.88 -3.28
C LEU A 37 -11.17 -17.55 -1.92
N ALA A 38 -9.94 -17.91 -1.53
CA ALA A 38 -9.68 -18.72 -0.34
C ALA A 38 -10.19 -18.05 0.96
N ALA A 39 -10.03 -16.73 1.10
CA ALA A 39 -10.46 -16.00 2.28
C ALA A 39 -11.98 -16.01 2.45
N GLU A 40 -12.73 -15.79 1.36
CA GLU A 40 -14.19 -15.81 1.35
C GLU A 40 -14.74 -17.20 1.59
N ARG A 41 -14.14 -18.21 0.95
CA ARG A 41 -14.48 -19.63 1.19
C ARG A 41 -14.25 -20.02 2.64
N SER A 42 -13.11 -19.65 3.23
CA SER A 42 -12.82 -19.89 4.64
C SER A 42 -13.80 -19.16 5.56
N LEU A 43 -14.17 -17.91 5.26
CA LEU A 43 -15.14 -17.16 6.04
C LEU A 43 -16.50 -17.84 6.04
N LEU A 44 -16.99 -18.29 4.88
CA LEU A 44 -18.27 -18.99 4.75
C LEU A 44 -18.28 -20.32 5.53
N LEU A 45 -17.20 -21.11 5.43
CA LEU A 45 -17.07 -22.34 6.23
C LEU A 45 -17.02 -22.06 7.73
N ASN A 46 -16.42 -20.95 8.15
CA ASN A 46 -16.44 -20.53 9.54
C ASN A 46 -17.83 -20.08 10.01
N ILE A 47 -18.58 -19.38 9.15
CA ILE A 47 -19.98 -19.01 9.41
C ILE A 47 -20.83 -20.26 9.61
N GLU A 48 -20.70 -21.27 8.73
CA GLU A 48 -21.41 -22.55 8.86
C GLU A 48 -21.11 -23.22 10.20
N ARG A 49 -19.82 -23.35 10.54
CA ARG A 49 -19.36 -24.02 11.76
C ARG A 49 -19.85 -23.33 13.04
N ILE A 50 -19.90 -22.00 13.04
CA ILE A 50 -20.24 -21.19 14.23
C ILE A 50 -21.75 -20.91 14.30
N GLY A 51 -22.45 -20.93 13.16
CA GLY A 51 -23.85 -20.54 13.06
C GLY A 51 -24.10 -19.04 13.21
N SER A 52 -23.07 -18.19 12.99
CA SER A 52 -23.17 -16.74 13.15
C SER A 52 -22.25 -15.97 12.22
N ILE A 53 -22.75 -14.84 11.72
CA ILE A 53 -22.00 -13.85 10.94
C ILE A 53 -21.49 -12.78 11.93
N GLY A 54 -20.53 -13.18 12.76
CA GLY A 54 -19.96 -12.33 13.79
C GLY A 54 -18.44 -12.40 13.84
N VAL A 55 -17.87 -11.75 14.85
CA VAL A 55 -16.42 -11.72 15.07
C VAL A 55 -15.82 -13.12 15.14
N GLY A 56 -16.54 -14.09 15.72
CA GLY A 56 -16.11 -15.49 15.77
C GLY A 56 -15.80 -16.11 14.39
N ALA A 57 -16.56 -15.74 13.35
CA ALA A 57 -16.32 -16.26 12.01
C ALA A 57 -15.03 -15.67 11.40
N VAL A 58 -14.76 -14.40 11.70
CA VAL A 58 -13.54 -13.70 11.27
C VAL A 58 -12.31 -14.20 12.03
N THR A 59 -12.43 -14.48 13.34
CA THR A 59 -11.33 -15.06 14.13
C THR A 59 -10.99 -16.49 13.71
N GLY A 60 -11.85 -17.16 12.95
CA GLY A 60 -11.53 -18.44 12.30
C GLY A 60 -10.65 -18.31 11.05
N LEU A 61 -10.45 -17.10 10.49
CA LEU A 61 -9.55 -16.91 9.33
C LEU A 61 -8.08 -17.09 9.74
N PRO A 62 -7.19 -17.50 8.83
CA PRO A 62 -5.76 -17.56 9.11
C PRO A 62 -5.22 -16.22 9.65
N PRO A 63 -4.31 -16.21 10.65
CA PRO A 63 -3.83 -14.99 11.27
C PRO A 63 -3.32 -13.93 10.28
N ARG A 64 -2.55 -14.35 9.26
CA ARG A 64 -2.01 -13.45 8.22
C ARG A 64 -3.12 -12.75 7.43
N THR A 65 -4.19 -13.45 7.09
CA THR A 65 -5.34 -12.90 6.36
C THR A 65 -6.08 -11.86 7.20
N ARG A 66 -6.22 -12.09 8.51
CA ARG A 66 -6.84 -11.11 9.42
C ARG A 66 -5.99 -9.85 9.52
N SER A 67 -4.69 -10.00 9.77
CA SER A 67 -3.75 -8.89 9.86
C SER A 67 -3.68 -8.08 8.56
N LEU A 68 -3.81 -8.71 7.38
CA LEU A 68 -3.84 -8.02 6.10
C LEU A 68 -4.91 -6.92 6.05
N TYR A 69 -6.16 -7.21 6.45
CA TYR A 69 -7.24 -6.21 6.43
C TYR A 69 -6.99 -5.07 7.41
N LEU A 70 -6.47 -5.38 8.60
CA LEU A 70 -6.14 -4.39 9.62
C LEU A 70 -5.01 -3.47 9.17
N HIS A 71 -3.92 -4.04 8.65
CA HIS A 71 -2.79 -3.28 8.13
C HIS A 71 -3.14 -2.48 6.87
N ALA A 72 -4.09 -2.96 6.06
CA ALA A 72 -4.61 -2.20 4.93
C ALA A 72 -5.34 -0.93 5.40
N TYR A 73 -6.17 -1.02 6.45
CA TYR A 73 -6.82 0.16 7.04
C TYR A 73 -5.81 1.12 7.67
N GLN A 74 -4.83 0.61 8.42
CA GLN A 74 -3.74 1.46 8.96
C GLN A 74 -2.94 2.14 7.83
N SER A 75 -2.71 1.46 6.72
CA SER A 75 -2.00 2.04 5.56
C SER A 75 -2.86 3.08 4.82
N TYR A 76 -4.17 2.89 4.75
CA TYR A 76 -5.11 3.90 4.25
C TYR A 76 -5.02 5.18 5.07
N LEU A 77 -5.18 5.08 6.40
CA LEU A 77 -5.06 6.22 7.30
C LEU A 77 -3.70 6.90 7.17
N TRP A 78 -2.62 6.12 7.11
CA TRP A 78 -1.27 6.63 6.92
C TRP A 78 -1.12 7.41 5.60
N ASN A 79 -1.62 6.89 4.48
CA ASN A 79 -1.54 7.56 3.17
C ASN A 79 -2.29 8.90 3.16
N VAL A 80 -3.47 8.95 3.78
CA VAL A 80 -4.25 10.19 3.89
C VAL A 80 -3.51 11.20 4.77
N MET A 81 -2.98 10.78 5.91
CA MET A 81 -2.16 11.64 6.79
C MET A 81 -0.89 12.14 6.10
N ALA A 82 -0.17 11.27 5.38
CA ALA A 82 1.05 11.64 4.65
C ALA A 82 0.76 12.68 3.56
N THR A 83 -0.32 12.48 2.80
CA THR A 83 -0.76 13.43 1.78
C THR A 83 -1.12 14.78 2.40
N HIS A 84 -1.92 14.78 3.47
CA HIS A 84 -2.31 16.01 4.15
C HIS A 84 -1.11 16.73 4.78
N ARG A 85 -0.17 15.99 5.39
CA ARG A 85 1.08 16.55 5.95
C ARG A 85 1.90 17.23 4.85
N ALA A 86 2.03 16.62 3.68
CA ALA A 86 2.74 17.21 2.55
C ALA A 86 2.02 18.45 2.00
N GLN A 87 0.68 18.44 1.93
CA GLN A 87 -0.12 19.57 1.43
C GLN A 87 -0.07 20.80 2.33
N VAL A 88 -0.14 20.62 3.66
CA VAL A 88 -0.22 21.75 4.60
C VAL A 88 1.13 22.37 4.92
N TYR A 89 2.18 21.55 5.01
CA TYR A 89 3.48 21.99 5.50
C TYR A 89 4.61 21.83 4.46
N GLY A 90 4.31 21.30 3.28
CA GLY A 90 5.32 21.01 2.25
C GLY A 90 6.20 19.80 2.57
N ILE A 91 7.17 19.57 1.69
CA ILE A 91 8.13 18.45 1.77
C ILE A 91 9.60 18.93 1.76
N ASP A 92 9.83 20.21 2.05
CA ASP A 92 11.17 20.79 2.01
C ASP A 92 11.93 20.58 3.32
N ALA A 93 11.24 20.71 4.47
CA ALA A 93 11.84 20.61 5.79
C ALA A 93 10.86 20.05 6.84
N PRO A 94 11.38 19.46 7.94
CA PRO A 94 10.57 19.14 9.11
C PRO A 94 9.99 20.41 9.76
N VAL A 95 8.82 20.26 10.38
CA VAL A 95 8.15 21.33 11.13
C VAL A 95 7.96 20.93 12.59
N VAL A 96 7.71 21.93 13.45
CA VAL A 96 7.42 21.69 14.87
C VAL A 96 6.25 20.71 15.00
N GLY A 97 6.43 19.69 15.83
CA GLY A 97 5.44 18.65 16.07
C GLY A 97 5.56 17.41 15.17
N ASP A 98 6.42 17.44 14.13
CA ASP A 98 6.79 16.24 13.38
C ASP A 98 7.47 15.21 14.30
N LEU A 99 7.47 13.96 13.87
CA LEU A 99 8.16 12.88 14.56
C LEU A 99 9.42 12.52 13.80
N VAL A 100 10.53 12.32 14.50
CA VAL A 100 11.80 11.81 13.93
C VAL A 100 12.34 10.68 14.80
N ALA A 101 13.21 9.84 14.25
CA ALA A 101 13.88 8.82 15.05
C ALA A 101 14.72 9.46 16.17
N HIS A 102 14.68 8.91 17.37
CA HIS A 102 15.49 9.41 18.49
C HIS A 102 16.98 9.26 18.16
N PRO A 103 17.82 10.29 18.38
CA PRO A 103 19.25 10.24 18.05
C PRO A 103 20.00 9.08 18.74
N ASP A 104 19.65 8.77 19.99
CA ASP A 104 20.23 7.64 20.73
C ASP A 104 19.64 6.26 20.35
N GLY A 105 18.63 6.24 19.49
CA GLY A 105 17.91 5.03 19.07
C GLY A 105 18.49 4.40 17.81
N GLY A 106 19.79 4.12 17.79
CA GLY A 106 20.48 3.30 16.78
C GLY A 106 20.29 3.76 15.33
N SER A 107 21.34 4.33 14.75
CA SER A 107 21.42 4.79 13.35
C SER A 107 21.49 3.64 12.32
N ASP A 108 20.69 2.60 12.48
CA ASP A 108 20.63 1.52 11.51
C ASP A 108 19.46 1.77 10.59
N ALA A 109 19.74 2.35 9.42
CA ALA A 109 18.79 2.62 8.34
C ALA A 109 18.13 1.34 7.78
N ASP A 110 18.46 0.17 8.34
CA ASP A 110 18.08 -1.14 7.83
C ASP A 110 17.54 -2.13 8.89
N ALA A 111 17.35 -1.68 10.14
CA ALA A 111 16.88 -2.55 11.22
C ALA A 111 15.36 -2.82 11.16
N PRO A 112 14.91 -4.08 11.26
CA PRO A 112 13.50 -4.43 11.37
C PRO A 112 12.97 -3.98 12.74
N ARG A 113 12.17 -2.91 12.78
CA ARG A 113 11.55 -2.40 14.01
C ARG A 113 10.33 -3.23 14.40
N ALA A 114 10.58 -4.49 14.79
CA ALA A 114 9.61 -5.36 15.42
C ALA A 114 10.15 -5.85 16.78
N SER A 115 10.37 -4.93 17.72
CA SER A 115 10.46 -5.27 19.15
C SER A 115 10.41 -4.00 20.01
N PHE A 116 9.39 -3.90 20.87
CA PHE A 116 9.26 -3.06 22.09
C PHE A 116 10.50 -2.16 22.37
N ASP A 117 10.51 -0.88 22.00
CA ASP A 117 9.82 0.23 22.68
C ASP A 117 9.64 1.40 21.69
N THR A 118 8.71 1.24 20.74
CA THR A 118 8.45 2.18 19.62
C THR A 118 8.25 3.62 20.10
N LEU A 119 7.69 3.81 21.29
CA LEU A 119 7.45 5.12 21.90
C LEU A 119 8.72 5.82 22.41
N ARG A 120 9.74 5.08 22.85
CA ARG A 120 11.02 5.66 23.31
C ARG A 120 11.97 5.97 22.16
N ALA A 121 11.73 5.40 20.98
CA ALA A 121 12.56 5.57 19.80
C ALA A 121 12.19 6.79 18.93
N VAL A 122 11.28 7.66 19.39
CA VAL A 122 10.78 8.80 18.60
C VAL A 122 10.88 10.11 19.36
N HIS A 123 11.49 11.10 18.70
CA HIS A 123 11.61 12.49 19.14
C HIS A 123 10.56 13.35 18.44
N VAL A 124 9.96 14.29 19.18
CA VAL A 124 9.02 15.27 18.61
C VAL A 124 9.82 16.52 18.28
N VAL A 125 9.80 16.94 17.02
CA VAL A 125 10.53 18.13 16.56
C VAL A 125 10.05 19.36 17.31
N THR A 126 10.98 20.05 17.97
CA THR A 126 10.73 21.25 18.76
C THR A 126 11.06 22.52 17.96
N PRO A 127 10.62 23.72 18.40
CA PRO A 127 11.02 24.97 17.77
C PRO A 127 12.54 25.18 17.72
N GLN A 128 13.26 24.68 18.74
CA GLN A 128 14.72 24.74 18.78
C GLN A 128 15.36 23.85 17.70
N ASP A 129 14.83 22.64 17.49
CA ASP A 129 15.35 21.74 16.45
C ASP A 129 15.22 22.32 15.05
N VAL A 130 14.12 23.04 14.79
CA VAL A 130 13.90 23.75 13.53
C VAL A 130 14.85 24.94 13.39
N ALA A 131 15.02 25.75 14.46
CA ALA A 131 15.92 26.89 14.46
C ALA A 131 17.39 26.50 14.23
N GLU A 132 17.79 25.33 14.73
CA GLU A 132 19.14 24.76 14.60
C GLU A 132 19.31 23.84 13.38
N ALA A 133 18.26 23.65 12.57
CA ALA A 133 18.24 22.74 11.40
C ALA A 133 18.79 21.34 11.72
N ARG A 134 18.41 20.77 12.87
CA ARG A 134 18.96 19.50 13.38
C ARG A 134 18.53 18.26 12.60
N PHE A 135 17.41 18.35 11.89
CA PHE A 135 16.81 17.23 11.17
C PHE A 135 16.45 17.63 9.74
N SER A 136 16.42 16.65 8.86
CA SER A 136 16.02 16.77 7.46
C SER A 136 14.70 16.03 7.18
N ILE A 137 14.05 16.36 6.06
CA ILE A 137 12.72 15.82 5.75
C ILE A 137 12.70 14.29 5.59
N ASP A 138 13.80 13.68 5.15
CA ASP A 138 13.96 12.23 5.03
C ASP A 138 13.94 11.49 6.38
N GLN A 139 14.13 12.21 7.48
CA GLN A 139 14.06 11.66 8.83
C GLN A 139 12.66 11.75 9.45
N VAL A 140 11.73 12.46 8.80
CA VAL A 140 10.36 12.62 9.31
C VAL A 140 9.61 11.29 9.20
N LEU A 141 9.01 10.90 10.32
CA LEU A 141 8.20 9.72 10.51
C LEU A 141 6.74 10.11 10.67
N LEU A 142 5.85 9.30 10.12
CA LEU A 142 4.43 9.32 10.40
C LEU A 142 3.98 8.00 11.04
N PRO A 143 3.04 8.05 12.00
CA PRO A 143 2.59 6.86 12.71
C PRO A 143 1.71 6.01 11.81
N VAL A 144 1.97 4.71 11.78
CA VAL A 144 1.00 3.68 11.42
C VAL A 144 0.13 3.48 12.66
N PRO A 145 -1.14 3.96 12.68
CA PRO A 145 -1.90 4.10 13.92
C PRO A 145 -2.03 2.80 14.71
N GLY A 146 -1.77 2.85 16.02
CA GLY A 146 -1.95 1.73 16.94
C GLY A 146 -1.74 2.12 18.39
N TYR A 147 -1.99 1.19 19.31
CA TYR A 147 -2.01 1.48 20.75
C TYR A 147 -0.64 1.90 21.35
N ALA A 148 0.46 1.63 20.65
CA ALA A 148 1.83 1.92 21.06
C ALA A 148 2.52 2.92 20.10
N THR A 149 1.75 3.85 19.55
CA THR A 149 2.26 4.94 18.70
C THR A 149 1.89 6.31 19.25
N ARG A 150 2.80 7.26 19.07
CA ARG A 150 2.56 8.70 19.24
C ARG A 150 2.09 9.28 17.91
N CYS A 151 1.11 10.17 17.98
CA CYS A 151 0.75 11.02 16.85
C CYS A 151 1.64 12.27 16.81
N PRO A 152 1.86 12.86 15.62
CA PRO A 152 2.42 14.20 15.49
C PRO A 152 1.58 15.22 16.28
N GLN A 153 2.23 16.25 16.82
CA GLN A 153 1.59 17.25 17.69
C GLN A 153 0.99 18.45 16.93
N HIS A 154 1.03 18.42 15.61
CA HIS A 154 0.43 19.43 14.74
C HIS A 154 -0.90 18.93 14.12
N ALA A 155 -1.72 19.87 13.62
CA ALA A 155 -3.08 19.61 13.14
C ALA A 155 -3.20 18.45 12.15
N ALA A 156 -2.24 18.32 11.23
CA ALA A 156 -2.29 17.33 10.15
C ALA A 156 -2.16 15.87 10.62
N GLY A 157 -1.82 15.61 11.89
CA GLY A 157 -1.62 14.25 12.40
C GLY A 157 -2.81 13.73 13.22
N ALA A 158 -2.78 13.98 14.52
CA ALA A 158 -3.70 13.42 15.50
C ALA A 158 -5.18 13.73 15.22
N ARG A 159 -5.46 14.97 14.80
CA ARG A 159 -6.84 15.42 14.57
C ARG A 159 -7.44 14.79 13.33
N LEU A 160 -6.70 14.81 12.21
CA LEU A 160 -7.14 14.17 10.98
C LEU A 160 -7.41 12.68 11.17
N LEU A 161 -6.54 11.96 11.91
CA LEU A 161 -6.77 10.56 12.26
C LEU A 161 -8.13 10.35 12.94
N VAL A 162 -8.45 11.18 13.94
CA VAL A 162 -9.72 11.10 14.68
C VAL A 162 -10.90 11.43 13.78
N GLU A 163 -10.79 12.44 12.92
CA GLU A 163 -11.85 12.83 11.98
C GLU A 163 -12.15 11.71 10.97
N LEU A 164 -11.11 11.09 10.39
CA LEU A 164 -11.25 9.94 9.49
C LEU A 164 -11.92 8.76 10.18
N MET A 165 -11.41 8.35 11.35
CA MET A 165 -11.99 7.23 12.09
C MET A 165 -13.43 7.51 12.54
N ARG A 166 -13.77 8.73 12.93
CA ARG A 166 -15.16 9.10 13.21
C ARG A 166 -16.03 8.99 11.95
N GLY A 167 -15.52 9.44 10.81
CA GLY A 167 -16.18 9.29 9.51
C GLY A 167 -16.44 7.84 9.12
N ASP A 168 -15.52 6.94 9.48
CA ASP A 168 -15.62 5.50 9.27
C ASP A 168 -16.50 4.78 10.32
N GLY A 169 -17.13 5.53 11.23
CA GLY A 169 -18.12 5.02 12.20
C GLY A 169 -17.54 4.57 13.54
N PHE A 170 -16.29 4.91 13.86
CA PHE A 170 -15.72 4.65 15.19
C PHE A 170 -16.26 5.63 16.24
N ASP A 171 -16.57 5.11 17.43
CA ASP A 171 -17.02 5.90 18.58
C ASP A 171 -15.83 6.58 19.27
N LEU A 172 -15.49 7.78 18.79
CA LEU A 172 -14.43 8.63 19.32
C LEU A 172 -15.01 9.97 19.77
N PRO A 173 -14.59 10.58 20.89
CA PRO A 173 -15.02 11.92 21.26
C PRO A 173 -14.69 12.98 20.20
N ALA A 174 -15.51 14.02 20.09
CA ALA A 174 -15.19 15.17 19.25
C ALA A 174 -13.99 15.94 19.82
N TRP A 175 -13.19 16.57 18.94
CA TRP A 175 -12.10 17.42 19.38
C TRP A 175 -12.68 18.69 20.06
N PRO A 176 -12.27 19.05 21.29
CA PRO A 176 -12.93 20.10 22.08
C PRO A 176 -12.88 21.50 21.47
N ASP A 177 -11.80 21.83 20.76
CA ASP A 177 -11.61 23.13 20.11
C ASP A 177 -11.39 22.93 18.60
N ALA A 178 -12.40 23.28 17.81
CA ALA A 178 -12.34 23.15 16.36
C ALA A 178 -11.28 24.08 15.72
N HIS A 179 -10.78 25.09 16.43
CA HIS A 179 -9.83 26.08 15.91
C HIS A 179 -8.39 25.89 16.42
N ALA A 180 -8.17 25.07 17.45
CA ALA A 180 -6.82 24.77 17.91
C ALA A 180 -6.13 23.81 16.93
N THR A 181 -5.15 24.31 16.17
CA THR A 181 -4.36 23.53 15.22
C THR A 181 -3.26 22.72 15.91
N ASP A 182 -2.68 23.24 16.99
CA ASP A 182 -1.46 22.65 17.58
C ASP A 182 -1.65 22.23 19.05
N ALA A 183 -2.90 21.91 19.42
CA ALA A 183 -3.20 21.40 20.75
C ALA A 183 -2.82 19.91 20.88
N PRO A 184 -2.28 19.48 22.04
CA PRO A 184 -2.03 18.06 22.29
C PRO A 184 -3.34 17.27 22.31
N MET A 185 -3.26 15.98 21.98
CA MET A 185 -4.42 15.08 21.97
C MET A 185 -5.08 15.02 23.36
N PRO A 186 -6.41 15.27 23.45
CA PRO A 186 -7.14 15.13 24.71
C PRO A 186 -7.08 13.71 25.29
N PRO A 187 -6.96 13.54 26.62
CA PRO A 187 -6.87 12.21 27.24
C PRO A 187 -8.06 11.28 26.94
N ALA A 188 -9.27 11.85 26.80
CA ALA A 188 -10.46 11.07 26.47
C ALA A 188 -10.37 10.45 25.05
N ILE A 189 -9.81 11.19 24.09
CA ILE A 189 -9.57 10.71 22.73
C ILE A 189 -8.47 9.64 22.74
N ALA A 190 -7.37 9.89 23.45
CA ALA A 190 -6.27 8.92 23.57
C ALA A 190 -6.74 7.58 24.16
N SER A 191 -7.56 7.62 25.21
CA SER A 191 -8.16 6.43 25.82
C SER A 191 -9.09 5.68 24.86
N ALA A 192 -9.93 6.40 24.11
CA ALA A 192 -10.82 5.79 23.12
C ALA A 192 -10.05 5.14 21.96
N LEU A 193 -8.98 5.78 21.47
CA LEU A 193 -8.08 5.20 20.46
C LEU A 193 -7.39 3.94 20.98
N ASP A 194 -6.88 3.93 22.23
CA ASP A 194 -6.29 2.71 22.82
C ASP A 194 -7.31 1.57 22.84
N ALA A 195 -8.55 1.82 23.24
CA ALA A 195 -9.61 0.80 23.24
C ALA A 195 -9.93 0.24 21.84
N ILE A 196 -9.87 1.09 20.80
CA ILE A 196 -10.09 0.67 19.41
C ILE A 196 -8.93 -0.18 18.88
N TRP A 197 -7.69 0.24 19.13
CA TRP A 197 -6.50 -0.46 18.65
C TRP A 197 -6.09 -1.67 19.51
N ARG A 198 -6.62 -1.74 20.73
CA ARG A 198 -6.46 -2.84 21.68
C ARG A 198 -7.83 -3.38 22.11
N PRO A 199 -8.63 -3.93 21.19
CA PRO A 199 -9.95 -4.42 21.51
C PRO A 199 -9.89 -5.64 22.43
N ARG A 200 -11.05 -6.10 22.92
CA ARG A 200 -11.14 -7.28 23.81
C ARG A 200 -10.47 -8.54 23.23
N TRP A 201 -10.48 -8.69 21.91
CA TRP A 201 -9.87 -9.82 21.20
C TRP A 201 -8.40 -9.55 20.92
N ARG A 202 -7.52 -10.29 21.62
CA ARG A 202 -6.06 -10.11 21.55
C ARG A 202 -5.49 -10.29 20.15
N GLU A 203 -6.11 -11.11 19.32
CA GLU A 203 -5.71 -11.35 17.94
C GLU A 203 -5.90 -10.14 17.01
N PHE A 204 -6.59 -9.10 17.47
CA PHE A 204 -6.79 -7.83 16.76
C PHE A 204 -6.05 -6.67 17.43
N HIS A 205 -5.15 -6.96 18.38
CA HIS A 205 -4.27 -5.94 18.98
C HIS A 205 -3.28 -5.44 17.93
N LEU A 206 -3.26 -4.12 17.74
CA LEU A 206 -2.36 -3.47 16.79
C LEU A 206 -1.48 -2.45 17.54
N PRO A 207 -0.21 -2.76 17.80
CA PRO A 207 0.70 -1.82 18.46
C PRO A 207 0.92 -0.56 17.61
N GLY A 208 0.77 -0.68 16.29
CA GLY A 208 1.18 0.36 15.36
C GLY A 208 2.70 0.36 15.16
N ASP A 209 3.16 1.28 14.34
CA ASP A 209 4.57 1.43 13.97
C ASP A 209 4.82 2.85 13.45
N TYR A 210 6.01 3.11 12.93
CA TYR A 210 6.37 4.36 12.25
C TYR A 210 6.90 4.06 10.85
N ARG A 211 6.51 4.91 9.89
CA ARG A 211 7.05 4.87 8.52
C ARG A 211 7.62 6.23 8.18
N ALA A 212 8.72 6.24 7.45
CA ALA A 212 9.26 7.48 6.89
C ALA A 212 8.26 8.12 5.93
N LEU A 213 8.11 9.44 6.02
CA LEU A 213 7.25 10.23 5.14
C LEU A 213 7.72 10.13 3.69
N LEU A 214 9.04 10.18 3.48
CA LEU A 214 9.68 10.07 2.18
C LEU A 214 10.64 8.87 2.15
N ALA A 215 10.73 8.24 0.98
CA ALA A 215 11.73 7.23 0.68
C ALA A 215 12.55 7.69 -0.52
N THR A 216 13.84 7.93 -0.29
CA THR A 216 14.75 8.39 -1.34
C THR A 216 15.32 7.20 -2.11
N ALA A 217 15.11 7.20 -3.42
CA ALA A 217 15.79 6.27 -4.33
C ALA A 217 17.28 6.61 -4.39
N ARG A 218 18.14 5.60 -4.23
CA ARG A 218 19.60 5.73 -4.29
C ARG A 218 20.13 5.05 -5.55
N ASP A 219 21.35 5.40 -5.94
CA ASP A 219 22.06 4.77 -7.06
C ASP A 219 21.24 4.78 -8.35
N ALA A 220 20.55 5.90 -8.60
CA ALA A 220 19.65 6.04 -9.73
C ALA A 220 20.44 6.25 -11.02
N GLU A 221 20.29 5.32 -11.96
CA GLU A 221 20.87 5.39 -13.30
C GLU A 221 19.75 5.25 -14.33
N TRP A 222 19.77 6.08 -15.38
CA TRP A 222 18.77 6.01 -16.43
C TRP A 222 19.37 6.22 -17.82
N VAL A 223 18.76 5.57 -18.81
CA VAL A 223 19.08 5.71 -20.22
C VAL A 223 17.78 5.82 -21.00
N LEU A 224 17.68 6.84 -21.84
CA LEU A 224 16.62 6.95 -22.84
C LEU A 224 17.10 6.23 -24.09
N GLU A 225 16.34 5.23 -24.52
CA GLU A 225 16.61 4.44 -25.72
C GLU A 225 15.52 4.76 -26.75
N ASP A 226 15.93 5.28 -27.90
CA ASP A 226 15.02 5.59 -29.01
C ASP A 226 14.81 4.36 -29.89
N ASP A 227 13.70 4.36 -30.66
CA ASP A 227 13.39 3.31 -31.63
C ASP A 227 13.37 1.88 -31.04
N CYS A 228 12.91 1.72 -29.78
CA CYS A 228 12.86 0.43 -29.13
C CYS A 228 11.68 -0.44 -29.60
N PRO A 229 11.92 -1.73 -29.95
CA PRO A 229 10.85 -2.66 -30.29
C PRO A 229 10.06 -3.10 -29.04
N LEU A 230 8.74 -3.23 -29.18
CA LEU A 230 7.83 -3.57 -28.06
C LEU A 230 7.89 -5.04 -27.63
N ASP A 231 8.42 -5.93 -28.49
CA ASP A 231 8.48 -7.38 -28.28
C ASP A 231 9.83 -7.86 -27.70
N ARG A 232 10.79 -6.93 -27.50
CA ARG A 232 12.12 -7.25 -26.97
C ARG A 232 12.31 -6.71 -25.56
N SER A 233 12.88 -7.54 -24.70
CA SER A 233 13.37 -7.08 -23.39
C SER A 233 14.61 -6.19 -23.55
N LEU A 234 14.58 -4.99 -22.96
CA LEU A 234 15.73 -4.08 -22.86
C LEU A 234 16.64 -4.41 -21.67
N VAL A 235 16.22 -5.34 -20.80
CA VAL A 235 16.96 -5.74 -19.59
C VAL A 235 17.39 -7.19 -19.73
N VAL A 236 18.68 -7.44 -19.47
CA VAL A 236 19.26 -8.78 -19.41
C VAL A 236 19.00 -9.37 -18.03
N THR A 237 18.44 -10.57 -17.99
CA THR A 237 18.19 -11.30 -16.74
C THR A 237 19.44 -12.04 -16.25
N ASP A 238 19.51 -12.36 -14.95
CA ASP A 238 20.59 -13.15 -14.36
C ASP A 238 20.78 -14.50 -15.08
N ALA A 239 19.68 -15.15 -15.47
CA ALA A 239 19.73 -16.42 -16.20
C ALA A 239 20.37 -16.27 -17.58
N GLN A 240 20.11 -15.17 -18.29
CA GLN A 240 20.74 -14.88 -19.58
C GLN A 240 22.21 -14.54 -19.42
N ALA A 241 22.57 -13.73 -18.41
CA ALA A 241 23.95 -13.38 -18.10
C ALA A 241 24.80 -14.62 -17.76
N LEU A 242 24.21 -15.63 -17.12
CA LEU A 242 24.84 -16.91 -16.80
C LEU A 242 24.79 -17.93 -17.95
N GLY A 243 24.18 -17.60 -19.09
CA GLY A 243 24.02 -18.52 -20.23
C GLY A 243 23.03 -19.66 -19.99
N LEU A 244 22.17 -19.56 -18.98
CA LEU A 244 21.15 -20.55 -18.61
C LEU A 244 19.82 -20.35 -19.36
N ALA A 245 19.63 -19.18 -19.98
CA ALA A 245 18.46 -18.85 -20.77
C ALA A 245 18.90 -18.22 -22.12
N PRO A 246 18.14 -18.45 -23.20
CA PRO A 246 18.43 -17.81 -24.48
C PRO A 246 18.33 -16.29 -24.36
N THR A 247 19.20 -15.59 -25.09
CA THR A 247 19.20 -14.12 -25.17
C THR A 247 18.05 -13.58 -26.01
N SER A 248 17.40 -14.44 -26.80
CA SER A 248 16.17 -14.12 -27.53
C SER A 248 15.00 -13.98 -26.55
N SER A 249 14.15 -12.99 -26.78
CA SER A 249 12.89 -12.82 -26.07
C SER A 249 12.02 -14.07 -26.27
N PRO A 250 11.30 -14.57 -25.26
CA PRO A 250 10.26 -15.58 -25.45
C PRO A 250 9.21 -15.15 -26.49
N PHE A 251 9.07 -13.84 -26.71
CA PHE A 251 8.18 -13.26 -27.73
C PHE A 251 8.76 -13.31 -29.15
N ASP A 252 10.08 -13.44 -29.33
CA ASP A 252 10.70 -13.54 -30.66
C ASP A 252 10.19 -14.79 -31.42
N ALA A 253 9.88 -15.87 -30.69
CA ALA A 253 9.31 -17.10 -31.25
C ALA A 253 7.86 -16.91 -31.75
N ILE A 254 7.09 -16.03 -31.10
CA ILE A 254 5.70 -15.73 -31.47
C ILE A 254 5.69 -14.84 -32.73
N SER A 255 6.59 -13.86 -32.81
CA SER A 255 6.80 -13.02 -33.98
C SER A 255 7.28 -13.83 -35.20
N ALA A 256 8.11 -14.85 -34.99
CA ALA A 256 8.56 -15.77 -36.05
C ALA A 256 7.43 -16.66 -36.60
N ASP A 257 6.52 -17.15 -35.76
CA ASP A 257 5.35 -17.94 -36.21
C ASP A 257 4.30 -17.07 -36.92
N ALA A 258 4.12 -15.81 -36.50
CA ALA A 258 3.26 -14.85 -37.19
C ALA A 258 3.79 -14.46 -38.58
N SER A 259 5.12 -14.35 -38.73
CA SER A 259 5.76 -14.08 -40.03
C SER A 259 5.87 -15.32 -40.92
N ALA A 260 6.00 -16.53 -40.34
CA ALA A 260 5.95 -17.79 -41.09
C ALA A 260 4.55 -18.11 -41.63
N SER A 261 3.47 -17.69 -40.95
CA SER A 261 2.08 -17.85 -41.43
C SER A 261 1.66 -16.80 -42.47
N ALA A 262 2.36 -15.67 -42.57
CA ALA A 262 2.14 -14.65 -43.61
C ALA A 262 2.86 -14.96 -44.95
N GLY A 263 3.78 -15.94 -44.97
CA GLY A 263 4.56 -16.31 -46.15
C GLY A 263 3.83 -17.12 -47.24
N ALA A 264 2.52 -17.36 -47.08
CA ALA A 264 1.73 -18.20 -48.00
C ALA A 264 0.52 -17.47 -48.60
N SER A 265 0.69 -16.23 -49.08
CA SER A 265 -0.17 -15.70 -50.14
C SER A 265 0.56 -14.65 -50.98
N ALA A 266 1.08 -15.08 -52.12
CA ALA A 266 1.48 -14.17 -53.19
C ALA A 266 0.22 -13.54 -53.80
N GLY A 267 0.06 -12.23 -53.63
CA GLY A 267 -1.00 -11.43 -54.24
C GLY A 267 -0.64 -9.95 -54.15
N ALA A 268 -0.55 -9.31 -55.31
CA ALA A 268 -0.02 -7.97 -55.50
C ALA A 268 -0.84 -6.85 -54.82
N GLY A 269 -0.14 -5.86 -54.26
CA GLY A 269 -0.72 -4.65 -53.70
C GLY A 269 0.27 -3.98 -52.76
N GLY A 270 1.18 -3.19 -53.31
CA GLY A 270 2.12 -2.39 -52.52
C GLY A 270 1.39 -1.24 -51.82
N GLU A 271 1.15 -1.39 -50.54
CA GLU A 271 1.03 -0.29 -49.58
C GLU A 271 2.13 -0.50 -48.56
N GLY A 272 2.97 0.52 -48.39
CA GLY A 272 4.16 0.45 -47.56
C GLY A 272 3.80 0.04 -46.14
N VAL A 273 4.45 -1.01 -45.66
CA VAL A 273 4.55 -1.28 -44.23
C VAL A 273 5.22 -0.04 -43.64
N GLU A 274 4.45 0.82 -42.96
CA GLU A 274 5.04 1.79 -42.04
C GLU A 274 5.88 0.96 -41.07
N GLU A 275 7.20 1.02 -41.21
CA GLU A 275 8.12 0.56 -40.18
C GLU A 275 7.63 1.21 -38.89
N ALA A 276 7.05 0.40 -38.00
CA ALA A 276 6.59 0.86 -36.71
C ALA A 276 7.80 1.46 -36.00
N ARG A 277 7.92 2.79 -36.06
CA ARG A 277 8.99 3.52 -35.38
C ARG A 277 8.94 3.07 -33.93
N GLY A 278 10.03 2.49 -33.47
CA GLY A 278 10.09 1.94 -32.12
C GLY A 278 9.75 3.05 -31.13
N CYS A 279 9.16 2.66 -30.01
CA CYS A 279 8.82 3.64 -28.99
C CYS A 279 10.10 4.08 -28.27
N ALA A 280 10.15 5.34 -27.82
CA ALA A 280 11.16 5.74 -26.86
C ALA A 280 10.90 5.00 -25.54
N ALA A 281 11.94 4.37 -24.99
CA ALA A 281 11.88 3.63 -23.75
C ALA A 281 12.84 4.22 -22.72
N LEU A 282 12.37 4.37 -21.47
CA LEU A 282 13.23 4.77 -20.35
C LEU A 282 13.63 3.53 -19.57
N ARG A 283 14.91 3.14 -19.67
CA ARG A 283 15.49 2.13 -18.80
C ARG A 283 16.06 2.82 -17.56
N ILE A 284 15.59 2.41 -16.38
CA ILE A 284 15.99 2.98 -15.10
C ILE A 284 16.37 1.88 -14.10
N SER A 285 17.43 2.13 -13.32
CA SER A 285 17.86 1.32 -12.19
C SER A 285 17.94 2.22 -10.96
N PHE A 286 17.51 1.73 -9.80
CA PHE A 286 17.65 2.42 -8.52
C PHE A 286 17.46 1.45 -7.35
N SER A 287 18.00 1.82 -6.20
CA SER A 287 17.86 1.12 -4.92
C SER A 287 16.83 1.80 -4.03
N LEU A 288 15.95 1.01 -3.41
CA LEU A 288 14.95 1.49 -2.44
C LEU A 288 15.17 0.87 -1.05
N PRO A 289 14.83 1.58 0.03
CA PRO A 289 14.80 0.99 1.37
C PRO A 289 13.71 -0.07 1.48
N LYS A 290 13.80 -0.91 2.53
CA LYS A 290 12.76 -1.89 2.85
C LYS A 290 11.39 -1.22 2.99
N SER A 291 10.35 -1.94 2.59
CA SER A 291 8.96 -1.48 2.66
C SER A 291 8.61 -0.26 1.79
N ALA A 292 9.49 0.16 0.88
CA ALA A 292 9.19 1.12 -0.19
C ALA A 292 8.77 0.40 -1.47
N TYR A 293 7.96 1.08 -2.30
CA TYR A 293 7.35 0.50 -3.50
C TYR A 293 7.89 1.21 -4.74
N ALA A 294 8.52 0.45 -5.66
CA ALA A 294 9.02 0.99 -6.93
C ALA A 294 7.92 1.67 -7.74
N THR A 295 6.68 1.16 -7.69
CA THR A 295 5.53 1.77 -8.35
C THR A 295 5.23 3.19 -7.87
N MET A 296 5.53 3.53 -6.61
CA MET A 296 5.34 4.89 -6.09
C MET A 296 6.42 5.84 -6.62
N ALA A 297 7.67 5.39 -6.73
CA ALA A 297 8.74 6.15 -7.37
C ALA A 297 8.44 6.38 -8.87
N MET A 298 7.97 5.34 -9.57
CA MET A 298 7.57 5.44 -10.97
C MET A 298 6.36 6.37 -11.15
N ARG A 299 5.36 6.32 -10.27
CA ARG A 299 4.23 7.26 -10.30
C ARG A 299 4.70 8.71 -10.17
N GLU A 300 5.66 8.98 -9.29
CA GLU A 300 6.23 10.31 -9.11
C GLU A 300 7.03 10.77 -10.34
N LEU A 301 7.80 9.87 -10.96
CA LEU A 301 8.55 10.15 -12.18
C LEU A 301 7.64 10.41 -13.39
N MET A 302 6.65 9.54 -13.59
CA MET A 302 5.80 9.54 -14.77
C MET A 302 4.65 10.54 -14.66
N LYS A 303 4.33 10.98 -13.43
CA LYS A 303 3.21 11.88 -13.13
C LYS A 303 1.92 11.47 -13.83
N PHE A 304 1.66 10.16 -13.93
CA PHE A 304 0.42 9.67 -14.53
C PHE A 304 -0.75 10.38 -13.87
N VAL A 305 -1.33 11.31 -14.60
CA VAL A 305 -2.64 11.86 -14.28
C VAL A 305 -3.56 10.70 -14.54
N ASP A 306 -4.22 10.22 -13.48
CA ASP A 306 -5.26 9.21 -13.60
C ASP A 306 -6.21 9.67 -14.72
N THR A 307 -6.07 9.08 -15.90
CA THR A 307 -7.10 9.16 -16.92
C THR A 307 -8.21 8.32 -16.31
N PRO A 308 -9.39 8.89 -16.01
CA PRO A 308 -10.43 8.15 -15.33
C PRO A 308 -10.75 6.91 -16.18
N PHE A 309 -10.52 5.74 -15.61
CA PHE A 309 -11.02 4.46 -16.13
C PHE A 309 -12.53 4.39 -15.91
#